data_AF-A0A3M2JMB4-F1
#
_entry.id   AF-A0A3M2JMB4-F1
#
_cell.length_a   1.000
_cell.length_b   1.000
_cell.length_c   1.000
_cell.angle_alpha   90.00
_cell.angle_beta   90.00
_cell.angle_gamma   90.00
#
_symmetry.space_group_name_H-M   'P 1'
#
loop_
_entity.id
_entity.type
_entity.pdbx_description
1 polymer ?
#
loop_
_entity_poly.entity_id
_entity_poly.type
_entity_poly.pdbx_seq_one_letter_code
_entity_poly.pdbx_strand_id
1 'polypeptide(L)'
;TELANIRAGFIRSQHLSTFTRSVEELAQTHRLKLVDFSPAVENFLQDSVKTPVRPLPLSMVVEGRYLDIGAFLEAWQNFPVYVTIEGIAIEKVEGSPVRVRATVRARLYTLEEQG
;
A
#
# COMPACT_ATOMS: atom_id res chain seq x y z
N THR A 1 -22.29 -8.27 -12.80
CA THR A 1 -22.23 -7.14 -13.76
C THR A 1 -20.83 -6.57 -13.73
N GLU A 2 -20.22 -6.27 -14.87
CA GLU A 2 -18.84 -5.74 -14.99
C GLU A 2 -18.56 -4.54 -14.07
N LEU A 3 -19.56 -3.64 -13.93
CA LEU A 3 -19.55 -2.50 -13.00
C LEU A 3 -19.36 -2.89 -11.52
N ALA A 4 -19.88 -4.03 -11.08
CA ALA A 4 -19.72 -4.49 -9.70
C ALA A 4 -18.27 -4.94 -9.41
N ASN A 5 -17.61 -5.55 -10.39
CA ASN A 5 -16.22 -5.99 -10.27
C ASN A 5 -15.27 -4.79 -10.21
N ILE A 6 -15.51 -3.76 -11.02
CA ILE A 6 -14.73 -2.51 -10.98
C ILE A 6 -14.88 -1.83 -9.61
N ARG A 7 -16.10 -1.75 -9.08
CA ARG A 7 -16.36 -1.16 -7.75
C ARG A 7 -15.69 -1.92 -6.62
N ALA A 8 -15.59 -3.25 -6.71
CA ALA A 8 -14.92 -4.08 -5.70
C ALA A 8 -13.42 -3.81 -5.58
N GLY A 9 -12.78 -3.30 -6.65
CA GLY A 9 -11.37 -2.92 -6.64
C GLY A 9 -11.07 -1.62 -5.90
N PHE A 10 -12.08 -0.84 -5.52
CA PHE A 10 -11.84 0.36 -4.69
C PHE A 10 -11.93 0.01 -3.21
N ILE A 11 -10.99 0.50 -2.42
CA ILE A 11 -11.04 0.30 -0.98
C ILE A 11 -12.08 1.23 -0.35
N ARG A 12 -12.86 0.71 0.58
CA ARG A 12 -13.70 1.52 1.47
C ARG A 12 -12.88 1.91 2.70
N SER A 13 -13.11 3.08 3.27
CA SER A 13 -12.40 3.55 4.47
C SER A 13 -12.43 2.51 5.61
N GLN A 14 -13.57 1.84 5.80
CA GLN A 14 -13.75 0.76 6.79
C GLN A 14 -12.89 -0.50 6.54
N HIS A 15 -12.36 -0.69 5.33
CA HIS A 15 -11.55 -1.85 4.96
C HIS A 15 -10.05 -1.55 4.94
N LEU A 16 -9.63 -0.30 5.23
CA LEU A 16 -8.22 0.10 5.23
C LEU A 16 -7.38 -0.74 6.22
N SER A 17 -7.93 -1.02 7.41
CA SER A 17 -7.28 -1.87 8.41
C SER A 17 -7.04 -3.31 7.93
N THR A 18 -7.94 -3.83 7.09
CA THR A 18 -7.80 -5.17 6.50
C THR A 18 -6.70 -5.16 5.46
N PHE A 19 -6.63 -4.13 4.62
CA PHE A 19 -5.54 -3.97 3.65
C PHE A 19 -4.18 -3.86 4.35
N THR A 20 -4.06 -3.05 5.40
CA THR A 20 -2.83 -2.95 6.21
C THR A 20 -2.39 -4.32 6.73
N ARG A 21 -3.33 -5.10 7.28
CA ARG A 21 -3.04 -6.45 7.77
C ARG A 21 -2.56 -7.38 6.65
N SER A 22 -3.21 -7.34 5.48
CA SER A 22 -2.77 -8.15 4.34
C SER A 22 -1.36 -7.77 3.86
N VAL A 23 -1.00 -6.48 3.91
CA VAL A 23 0.36 -6.02 3.60
C VAL A 23 1.37 -6.53 4.64
N GLU A 24 1.03 -6.50 5.93
CA GLU A 24 1.85 -7.06 7.01
C GLU A 24 2.09 -8.56 6.84
N GLU A 25 1.04 -9.34 6.59
CA GLU A 25 1.11 -10.79 6.36
C GLU A 25 1.95 -11.12 5.12
N LEU A 26 1.80 -10.32 4.06
CA LEU A 26 2.59 -10.47 2.85
C LEU A 26 4.07 -10.16 3.11
N ALA A 27 4.37 -9.08 3.83
CA ALA A 27 5.74 -8.74 4.21
C ALA A 27 6.41 -9.89 5.01
N GLN A 28 5.68 -10.48 5.96
CA GLN A 28 6.16 -11.63 6.72
C GLN A 28 6.43 -12.86 5.84
N THR A 29 5.53 -13.15 4.89
CA THR A 29 5.69 -14.25 3.92
C THR A 29 6.98 -14.09 3.11
N HIS A 30 7.32 -12.85 2.76
CA HIS A 30 8.57 -12.50 2.07
C HIS A 30 9.76 -12.25 3.01
N ARG A 31 9.66 -12.60 4.30
CA ARG A 31 10.73 -12.43 5.31
C ARG A 31 11.20 -10.98 5.46
N LEU A 32 10.32 -10.03 5.20
CA LEU A 32 10.54 -8.61 5.39
C LEU A 32 10.05 -8.18 6.77
N LYS A 33 10.78 -7.26 7.38
CA LYS A 33 10.30 -6.53 8.56
C LYS A 33 9.58 -5.28 8.08
N LEU A 34 8.27 -5.18 8.32
CA LEU A 34 7.56 -3.91 8.20
C LEU A 34 7.99 -2.99 9.34
N VAL A 35 8.59 -1.86 9.01
CA VAL A 35 9.11 -0.87 9.96
C VAL A 35 8.08 0.23 10.20
N ASP A 36 7.44 0.67 9.12
CA ASP A 36 6.39 1.69 9.17
C ASP A 36 5.37 1.44 8.06
N PHE A 37 4.12 1.79 8.33
CA PHE A 37 3.03 1.79 7.36
C PHE A 37 2.07 2.92 7.73
N SER A 38 2.10 3.95 6.90
CA SER A 38 1.43 5.22 7.16
C SER A 38 0.55 5.59 5.96
N PRO A 39 -0.77 5.33 6.01
CA PRO A 39 -1.71 5.97 5.11
C PRO A 39 -1.77 7.46 5.47
N ALA A 40 -1.64 8.36 4.50
CA ALA A 40 -1.74 9.80 4.71
C ALA A 40 -3.23 10.21 4.83
N VAL A 41 -3.87 9.83 5.94
CA VAL A 41 -5.31 10.02 6.20
C VAL A 41 -5.67 11.49 6.48
N GLU A 42 -4.70 12.31 6.88
CA GLU A 42 -4.91 13.73 7.24
C GLU A 42 -5.52 14.56 6.10
N ASN A 43 -5.19 14.23 4.84
CA ASN A 43 -5.76 14.87 3.66
C ASN A 43 -7.09 14.23 3.20
N PHE A 44 -7.47 13.08 3.76
CA PHE A 44 -8.68 12.35 3.37
C PHE A 44 -9.95 12.92 4.03
N LEU A 45 -9.83 13.51 5.22
CA LEU A 45 -10.97 13.98 6.02
C LEU A 45 -11.34 15.45 5.80
N GLN A 46 -10.53 16.22 5.06
CA GLN A 46 -10.68 17.69 5.00
C GLN A 46 -11.40 18.23 3.76
N ASP A 47 -11.49 17.46 2.67
CA ASP A 47 -12.04 18.00 1.42
C ASP A 47 -13.44 17.45 1.07
N SER A 48 -14.39 18.38 0.93
CA SER A 48 -15.71 18.16 0.33
C SER A 48 -15.58 18.01 -1.20
N VAL A 49 -14.94 16.93 -1.66
CA VAL A 49 -14.67 16.72 -3.10
C VAL A 49 -15.85 16.04 -3.78
N LYS A 50 -16.30 16.63 -4.89
CA LYS A 50 -17.39 16.17 -5.77
C LYS A 50 -17.10 14.86 -6.54
N THR A 51 -15.90 14.29 -6.45
CA THR A 51 -15.50 13.10 -7.21
C THR A 51 -15.58 11.82 -6.37
N PRO A 52 -16.22 10.76 -6.88
CA PRO A 52 -16.48 9.53 -6.12
C PRO A 52 -15.22 8.68 -5.88
N VAL A 53 -14.21 8.76 -6.76
CA VAL A 53 -12.94 8.03 -6.63
C VAL A 53 -11.86 8.96 -6.08
N ARG A 54 -11.17 8.53 -5.01
CA ARG A 54 -10.10 9.33 -4.38
C ARG A 54 -8.82 8.51 -4.18
N PRO A 55 -7.64 9.03 -4.54
CA PRO A 55 -6.38 8.41 -4.17
C PRO A 55 -6.08 8.69 -2.68
N LEU A 56 -5.78 7.64 -1.93
CA LEU A 56 -5.21 7.68 -0.59
C LEU A 56 -3.70 7.42 -0.70
N PRO A 57 -2.85 8.44 -0.49
CA PRO A 57 -1.41 8.23 -0.47
C PRO A 57 -1.03 7.30 0.68
N LEU A 58 -0.09 6.42 0.39
CA LEU A 58 0.45 5.44 1.31
C LEU A 58 1.98 5.55 1.31
N SER A 59 2.58 5.56 2.50
CA SER A 59 4.00 5.35 2.69
C SER A 59 4.22 4.09 3.50
N MET A 60 5.21 3.31 3.09
CA MET A 60 5.60 2.06 3.75
C MET A 60 7.11 1.99 3.83
N VAL A 61 7.62 1.48 4.94
CA VAL A 61 9.05 1.18 5.11
C VAL A 61 9.21 -0.29 5.45
N VAL A 62 9.97 -1.01 4.62
CA VAL A 62 10.30 -2.43 4.84
C VAL A 62 11.80 -2.63 4.88
N GLU A 63 12.25 -3.62 5.65
CA GLU A 63 13.65 -4.03 5.72
C GLU A 63 13.82 -5.52 5.45
N GLY A 64 14.75 -5.84 4.56
CA GLY A 64 15.04 -7.23 4.21
C GLY A 64 16.13 -7.33 3.15
N ARG A 65 16.17 -8.44 2.43
CA ARG A 65 17.08 -8.59 1.28
C ARG A 65 16.47 -7.90 0.07
N TYR A 66 17.32 -7.40 -0.81
CA TYR A 66 16.90 -6.70 -2.02
C TYR A 66 15.91 -7.53 -2.88
N LEU A 67 16.21 -8.81 -3.07
CA LEU A 67 15.36 -9.72 -3.85
C LEU A 67 14.00 -9.99 -3.19
N ASP A 68 13.98 -10.10 -1.85
CA ASP A 68 12.75 -10.32 -1.09
C ASP A 68 11.81 -9.11 -1.21
N ILE A 69 12.37 -7.89 -1.24
CA ILE A 69 11.61 -6.64 -1.48
C ILE A 69 11.02 -6.63 -2.89
N GLY A 70 11.80 -7.03 -3.91
CA GLY A 70 11.31 -7.13 -5.27
C GLY A 70 10.12 -8.08 -5.39
N ALA A 71 10.25 -9.30 -4.84
CA ALA A 71 9.20 -10.30 -4.85
C ALA A 71 7.94 -9.84 -4.08
N PHE A 72 8.13 -9.16 -2.95
CA PHE A 72 7.04 -8.58 -2.17
C PHE A 72 6.26 -7.54 -2.98
N LEU A 73 6.95 -6.63 -3.69
CA LEU A 73 6.29 -5.60 -4.50
C LEU A 73 5.63 -6.17 -5.76
N GLU A 74 6.20 -7.21 -6.35
CA GLU A 74 5.56 -7.93 -7.46
C GLU A 74 4.23 -8.56 -7.02
N ALA A 75 4.18 -9.13 -5.81
CA ALA A 75 2.97 -9.73 -5.27
C ALA A 75 1.82 -8.73 -5.05
N TRP A 76 2.09 -7.42 -4.97
CA TRP A 76 1.05 -6.40 -4.82
C TRP A 76 0.09 -6.34 -6.01
N GLN A 77 0.53 -6.79 -7.20
CA GLN A 77 -0.32 -6.89 -8.38
C GLN A 77 -1.51 -7.83 -8.18
N ASN A 78 -1.43 -8.72 -7.20
CA ASN A 78 -2.48 -9.68 -6.86
C ASN A 78 -3.46 -9.18 -5.79
N PHE A 79 -3.25 -7.98 -5.23
CA PHE A 79 -4.22 -7.42 -4.31
C PHE A 79 -5.56 -7.19 -5.01
N PRO A 80 -6.70 -7.52 -4.37
CA PRO A 80 -8.02 -7.27 -4.93
C PRO A 80 -8.44 -5.79 -4.81
N VAL A 81 -7.47 -4.87 -4.84
CA VAL A 81 -7.67 -3.42 -4.76
C VAL A 81 -6.76 -2.69 -5.75
N TYR A 82 -7.21 -1.54 -6.22
CA TYR A 82 -6.42 -0.65 -7.05
C TYR A 82 -5.35 0.03 -6.20
N VAL A 83 -4.11 -0.42 -6.38
CA VAL A 83 -2.92 0.16 -5.78
C VAL A 83 -1.89 0.47 -6.87
N THR A 84 -1.21 1.61 -6.77
CA THR A 84 -0.16 2.00 -7.71
C THR A 84 1.06 2.44 -6.93
N ILE A 85 2.22 1.86 -7.24
CA ILE A 85 3.50 2.28 -6.67
C ILE A 85 3.98 3.51 -7.44
N GLU A 86 4.27 4.59 -6.72
CA GLU A 86 4.72 5.87 -7.30
C GLU A 86 6.24 6.01 -7.29
N GLY A 87 6.88 5.40 -6.29
CA GLY A 87 8.31 5.50 -6.12
C GLY A 87 8.82 4.58 -5.03
N ILE A 88 10.06 4.15 -5.21
CA ILE A 88 10.77 3.29 -4.27
C ILE A 88 12.15 3.93 -4.07
N ALA A 89 12.50 4.22 -2.82
CA ALA A 89 13.85 4.57 -2.42
C ALA A 89 14.44 3.39 -1.65
N ILE A 90 15.63 2.95 -2.02
CA ILE A 90 16.31 1.81 -1.38
C ILE A 90 17.65 2.28 -0.85
N GLU A 91 17.87 2.04 0.44
CA GLU A 91 19.08 2.42 1.16
C GLU A 91 19.67 1.21 1.86
N LYS A 92 20.99 1.19 2.01
CA LYS A 92 21.67 0.13 2.77
C LYS A 92 21.38 0.32 4.26
N VAL A 93 21.08 -0.77 4.96
CA VAL A 93 20.98 -0.74 6.43
C VAL A 93 22.40 -0.78 7.01
N GLU A 94 22.75 0.21 7.83
CA GLU A 94 24.04 0.25 8.50
C GLU A 94 24.26 -1.00 9.36
N GLY A 95 25.51 -1.49 9.40
CA GLY A 95 25.86 -2.71 10.15
C GLY A 95 25.37 -4.02 9.52
N SER A 96 24.72 -4.00 8.34
CA SER A 96 24.35 -5.22 7.61
C SER A 96 24.91 -5.24 6.18
N PRO A 97 25.60 -6.31 5.77
CA PRO A 97 26.10 -6.43 4.39
C PRO A 97 25.01 -6.81 3.38
N VAL A 98 23.88 -7.36 3.84
CA VAL A 98 22.87 -8.01 2.98
C VAL A 98 21.47 -7.43 3.13
N ARG A 99 21.27 -6.48 4.05
CA ARG A 99 19.96 -5.87 4.29
C ARG A 99 19.89 -4.47 3.73
N VAL A 100 18.74 -4.16 3.17
CA VAL A 100 18.37 -2.83 2.69
C VAL A 100 17.05 -2.42 3.32
N ARG A 101 16.84 -1.12 3.42
CA ARG A 101 15.58 -0.49 3.80
C ARG A 101 14.98 0.10 2.53
N ALA A 102 13.74 -0.27 2.23
CA ALA A 102 12.99 0.31 1.14
C ALA A 102 11.86 1.17 1.69
N THR A 103 11.83 2.43 1.27
CA THR A 103 10.69 3.32 1.44
C THR A 103 9.88 3.33 0.16
N VAL A 104 8.65 2.88 0.26
CA VAL A 104 7.72 2.71 -0.86
C VAL A 104 6.60 3.73 -0.71
N ARG A 105 6.42 4.54 -1.75
CA ARG A 105 5.28 5.46 -1.87
C ARG A 105 4.30 4.88 -2.87
N ALA A 106 3.04 4.79 -2.47
CA ALA A 106 1.98 4.25 -3.29
C ALA A 106 0.69 5.07 -3.16
N ARG A 107 -0.24 4.85 -4.08
CA ARG A 107 -1.62 5.33 -4.01
C ARG A 107 -2.56 4.16 -3.97
N LEU A 108 -3.47 4.19 -3.01
CA LEU A 108 -4.57 3.25 -2.89
C LEU A 108 -5.86 3.98 -3.26
N TYR A 109 -6.66 3.44 -4.17
CA TYR A 109 -7.85 4.16 -4.64
C TYR A 109 -9.09 3.77 -3.84
N THR A 110 -9.77 4.77 -3.30
CA THR A 110 -11.01 4.64 -2.54
C THR A 110 -12.23 5.03 -3.37
N LEU A 111 -13.40 4.55 -2.98
CA LEU A 111 -14.70 4.96 -3.51
C LEU A 111 -15.59 5.44 -2.36
N GLU A 112 -16.00 6.71 -2.39
CA GLU A 112 -17.08 7.21 -1.53
C GLU A 112 -18.41 7.05 -2.25
N GLU A 113 -19.33 6.29 -1.66
CA GLU A 113 -20.72 6.25 -2.12
C GLU A 113 -21.39 7.54 -1.65
N GLN A 114 -21.83 8.39 -2.60
CA GLN A 114 -22.70 9.51 -2.29
C GLN A 114 -24.02 8.93 -1.74
N GLY A 115 -24.27 9.14 -0.45
CA GLY A 115 -25.57 8.93 0.18
C GLY A 115 -26.57 9.99 -0.26
#